data_AF-A0A285DP35-F1
#
_entry.id   AF-A0A285DP35-F1
#
_cell.length_a   1.000
_cell.length_b   1.000
_cell.length_c   1.000
_cell.angle_alpha   90.00
_cell.angle_beta   90.00
_cell.angle_gamma   90.00
#
_symmetry.space_group_name_H-M   'P 1'
#
loop_
_entity.id
_entity.type
_entity.pdbx_description
1 polymer ?
#
loop_
_entity_poly.entity_id
_entity_poly.type
_entity_poly.pdbx_seq_one_letter_code
_entity_poly.pdbx_strand_id
1 'polypeptide(L)'
;MLGVLHERRCWSLGGWMYLVGLPMWATDSASEQVEPREYRVWLPPDHVRRPEGVSYDDVPTVPLPEANQGDDSGRWGWKVQRVPPRQGLSGGVVVHVWDCQEAPEGNEEIDLYAALEVLNTVAGAVACKECDAAVALGPLIDPT
;
A
#
# COMPACT_ATOMS: atom_id res chain seq x y z
N MET A 1 11.16 6.39 23.61
CA MET A 1 11.41 4.93 23.63
C MET A 1 12.79 4.70 23.04
N LEU A 2 13.60 3.80 23.62
CA LEU A 2 14.91 3.43 23.07
C LEU A 2 14.75 2.15 22.27
N GLY A 3 15.25 2.14 21.03
CA GLY A 3 15.21 0.98 20.13
C GLY A 3 16.61 0.61 19.65
N VAL A 4 16.73 -0.59 19.09
CA VAL A 4 17.97 -1.08 18.47
C VAL A 4 17.90 -0.82 16.97
N LEU A 5 18.93 -0.20 16.40
CA LEU A 5 19.01 0.00 14.95
C LEU A 5 19.63 -1.23 14.29
N HIS A 6 18.90 -1.87 13.39
CA HIS A 6 19.32 -3.10 12.71
C HIS A 6 19.82 -2.87 11.29
N GLU A 7 19.24 -1.91 10.56
CA GLU A 7 19.57 -1.65 9.16
C GLU A 7 19.32 -0.19 8.77
N ARG A 8 20.09 0.32 7.81
CA ARG A 8 19.89 1.62 7.17
C ARG A 8 19.69 1.42 5.67
N ARG A 9 18.71 2.12 5.11
CA ARG A 9 18.52 2.22 3.65
C ARG A 9 18.63 3.64 3.17
N CYS A 10 19.23 3.82 2.00
CA CYS A 10 19.37 5.12 1.36
C CYS A 10 18.64 5.13 0.00
N TRP A 11 17.87 6.18 -0.28
CA TRP A 11 17.36 6.44 -1.63
C TRP A 11 18.49 6.88 -2.56
N SER A 12 18.39 6.55 -3.84
CA SER A 12 19.36 6.96 -4.88
C SER A 12 19.48 8.48 -5.03
N LEU A 13 18.40 9.22 -4.78
CA LEU A 13 18.34 10.69 -4.82
C LEU A 13 18.57 11.35 -3.46
N GLY A 14 18.93 10.56 -2.45
CA GLY A 14 19.17 11.03 -1.08
C GLY A 14 17.95 10.85 -0.17
N GLY A 15 18.25 10.55 1.11
CA GLY A 15 17.29 10.33 2.19
C GLY A 15 17.34 8.89 2.72
N TRP A 16 16.84 8.68 3.93
CA TRP A 16 17.13 7.50 4.75
C TRP A 16 15.88 6.78 5.25
N MET A 17 15.99 5.48 5.44
CA MET A 17 15.05 4.67 6.22
C MET A 17 15.84 3.83 7.22
N TYR A 18 15.28 3.62 8.41
CA TYR A 18 15.92 2.93 9.53
C TYR A 18 15.06 1.75 9.99
N LEU A 19 15.60 0.54 9.99
CA LEU A 19 14.93 -0.62 10.58
C LEU A 19 15.22 -0.63 12.07
N VAL A 20 14.23 -0.25 12.88
CA VAL A 20 14.36 -0.14 14.32
C VAL A 20 13.61 -1.29 14.99
N GLY A 21 14.31 -2.02 15.87
CA GLY A 21 13.74 -2.99 16.79
C GLY A 21 13.26 -2.32 18.07
N LEU A 22 11.99 -2.50 18.40
CA LEU A 22 11.35 -1.97 19.59
C LEU A 22 11.01 -3.12 20.54
N PRO A 23 11.49 -3.09 21.79
CA PRO A 23 11.08 -4.06 22.79
C PRO A 23 9.62 -3.81 23.17
N MET A 24 8.79 -4.84 23.03
CA MET A 24 7.36 -4.82 23.31
C MET A 24 6.99 -6.04 24.15
N TRP A 25 5.99 -5.89 25.02
CA TRP A 25 5.38 -7.03 25.68
C TRP A 25 4.28 -7.58 24.78
N ALA A 26 4.30 -8.89 24.54
CA ALA A 26 3.29 -9.57 23.75
C ALA A 26 2.74 -10.77 24.52
N THR A 27 1.45 -11.04 24.35
CA THR A 27 0.84 -12.27 24.84
C THR A 27 1.09 -13.37 23.82
N ASP A 28 1.66 -14.48 24.26
CA ASP A 28 1.76 -15.68 23.45
C ASP A 28 0.40 -16.38 23.40
N SER A 29 -0.11 -16.62 22.19
CA SER A 29 -1.46 -17.16 21.98
C SER A 29 -1.62 -18.62 22.39
N ALA A 30 -0.52 -19.37 22.56
CA ALA A 30 -0.56 -20.78 22.92
C ALA A 30 -0.45 -21.00 24.44
N SER A 31 0.40 -20.21 25.10
CA SER A 31 0.65 -20.31 26.54
C SER A 31 -0.10 -19.28 27.38
N GLU A 32 -0.72 -18.28 26.74
CA GLU A 32 -1.37 -17.12 27.38
C GLU A 32 -0.43 -16.30 28.29
N GLN A 33 0.89 -16.50 28.15
CA GLN A 33 1.91 -15.80 28.93
C GLN A 33 2.33 -14.50 28.26
N VAL A 34 2.72 -13.53 29.07
CA VAL A 34 3.29 -12.26 28.60
C VAL A 34 4.80 -12.38 28.53
N GLU A 35 5.36 -12.22 27.34
CA GLU A 35 6.79 -12.34 27.09
C GLU A 35 7.36 -11.11 26.36
N PRO A 36 8.65 -10.77 26.56
CA PRO A 36 9.28 -9.71 25.81
C PRO A 36 9.55 -10.17 24.37
N ARG A 37 9.12 -9.39 23.40
CA ARG A 37 9.41 -9.59 21.97
C ARG A 37 9.99 -8.32 21.36
N GLU A 38 10.82 -8.49 20.34
CA GLU A 38 11.28 -7.39 19.50
C GLU A 38 10.34 -7.25 18.29
N TYR A 39 9.74 -6.07 18.14
CA TYR A 39 9.01 -5.71 16.94
C TYR A 39 9.87 -4.81 16.06
N ARG A 40 10.06 -5.18 14.79
CA ARG A 40 10.91 -4.42 13.85
C ARG A 40 10.07 -3.61 12.89
N VAL A 41 10.41 -2.33 12.74
CA VAL A 41 9.67 -1.39 11.91
C VAL A 41 10.63 -0.48 11.14
N TRP A 42 10.29 -0.17 9.90
CA TRP A 42 10.99 0.82 9.08
C TRP A 42 10.49 2.23 9.42
N LEU A 43 11.39 3.14 9.77
CA LEU A 43 11.08 4.52 10.13
C LEU A 43 11.85 5.54 9.27
N PRO A 44 11.19 6.64 8.83
CA PRO A 44 11.86 7.77 8.20
C PRO A 44 12.67 8.57 9.24
N PRO A 45 13.59 9.45 8.79
CA PRO A 45 14.46 10.23 9.68
C PRO A 45 13.69 11.10 10.67
N ASP A 46 12.52 11.61 10.30
CA ASP A 46 11.73 12.50 11.16
C ASP A 46 11.18 11.81 12.42
N HIS A 47 11.20 10.47 12.45
CA HIS A 47 10.75 9.66 13.58
C HIS A 47 11.90 9.03 14.37
N VAL A 48 13.15 9.22 13.96
CA VAL A 48 14.32 8.61 14.59
C VAL A 48 15.34 9.68 14.96
N ARG A 49 15.65 9.77 16.24
CA ARG A 49 16.76 10.61 16.73
C ARG A 49 17.89 9.73 17.24
N ARG A 50 19.07 9.86 16.63
CA ARG A 50 20.29 9.23 17.14
C ARG A 50 20.64 9.81 18.52
N PRO A 51 20.79 8.99 19.57
CA PRO A 51 21.30 9.46 20.85
C PRO A 51 22.72 10.02 20.70
N GLU A 52 23.08 10.96 21.57
CA GLU A 52 24.43 11.55 21.57
C GLU A 52 25.50 10.48 21.85
N GLY A 53 26.62 10.55 21.12
CA GLY A 53 27.74 9.60 21.24
C GLY A 53 27.53 8.23 20.60
N VAL A 54 26.36 7.93 20.01
CA VAL A 54 26.11 6.65 19.33
C VAL A 54 26.59 6.71 17.88
N SER A 55 27.43 5.75 17.48
CA SER A 55 27.80 5.53 16.07
C SER A 55 26.84 4.56 15.38
N TYR A 56 26.69 4.70 14.06
CA TYR A 56 25.97 3.76 13.20
C TYR A 56 26.92 2.97 12.28
N ASP A 57 28.23 3.08 12.44
CA ASP A 57 29.21 2.53 11.48
C ASP A 57 29.10 1.01 11.31
N ASP A 58 28.73 0.29 12.38
CA ASP A 58 28.54 -1.16 12.37
C ASP A 58 27.15 -1.60 11.89
N VAL A 59 26.26 -0.66 11.54
CA VAL A 59 24.91 -0.96 11.06
C VAL A 59 24.93 -1.14 9.53
N PRO A 60 24.49 -2.30 9.01
CA PRO A 60 24.37 -2.56 7.59
C PRO A 60 23.66 -1.41 6.87
N THR A 61 24.29 -0.96 5.79
CA THR A 61 23.74 0.07 4.91
C THR A 61 23.55 -0.53 3.53
N VAL A 62 22.30 -0.62 3.11
CA VAL A 62 21.94 -1.19 1.81
C VAL A 62 21.19 -0.14 0.99
N PRO A 63 21.32 -0.12 -0.34
CA PRO A 63 20.45 0.71 -1.16
C PRO A 63 19.00 0.28 -0.92
N LEU A 64 18.05 1.23 -0.97
CA LEU A 64 16.66 0.83 -1.13
C LEU A 64 16.55 0.01 -2.42
N PRO A 65 15.86 -1.14 -2.41
CA PRO A 65 15.53 -1.81 -3.66
C PRO A 65 14.87 -0.77 -4.56
N GLU A 66 15.28 -0.73 -5.83
CA GLU A 66 14.58 0.07 -6.83
C GLU A 66 13.11 -0.29 -6.68
N ALA A 67 12.28 0.68 -6.28
CA ALA A 67 10.85 0.50 -6.39
C ALA A 67 10.65 0.05 -7.84
N ASN A 68 10.07 -1.14 -8.05
CA ASN A 68 9.73 -1.56 -9.40
C ASN A 68 9.01 -0.38 -10.01
N GLN A 69 9.67 0.30 -10.95
CA GLN A 69 9.11 1.41 -11.70
C GLN A 69 8.11 0.81 -12.70
N GLY A 70 7.13 0.06 -12.20
CA GLY A 70 5.90 -0.16 -12.92
C GLY A 70 5.10 1.11 -12.72
N ASP A 71 5.28 2.06 -13.63
CA ASP A 71 4.39 3.22 -13.89
C ASP A 71 3.69 3.86 -12.67
N ASP A 72 4.38 3.94 -11.53
CA ASP A 72 3.85 4.58 -10.32
C ASP A 72 3.95 6.09 -10.47
N SER A 73 3.02 6.63 -11.26
CA SER A 73 2.78 8.07 -11.33
C SER A 73 2.28 8.65 -10.00
N GLY A 74 2.16 7.86 -8.92
CA GLY A 74 1.66 8.28 -7.61
C GLY A 74 0.22 8.81 -7.64
N ARG A 75 -0.39 8.87 -8.84
CA ARG A 75 -1.78 9.21 -9.08
C ARG A 75 -2.54 7.92 -9.24
N TRP A 76 -3.08 7.47 -8.13
CA TRP A 76 -4.13 6.47 -8.12
C TRP A 76 -5.41 7.15 -8.64
N GLY A 77 -5.52 7.23 -9.95
CA GLY A 77 -6.72 7.62 -10.67
C GLY A 77 -7.53 6.39 -11.06
N TRP A 78 -8.84 6.54 -11.13
CA TRP A 78 -9.74 5.47 -11.56
C TRP A 78 -10.49 5.90 -12.80
N LYS A 79 -11.03 4.93 -13.55
CA LYS A 79 -11.98 5.19 -14.63
C LYS A 79 -13.10 4.16 -14.60
N VAL A 80 -14.27 4.60 -15.04
CA VAL A 80 -15.50 3.79 -15.01
C VAL A 80 -15.86 3.36 -16.42
N GLN A 81 -15.92 2.05 -16.64
CA GLN A 81 -16.47 1.48 -17.85
C GLN A 81 -17.94 1.08 -17.62
N ARG A 82 -18.83 1.61 -18.45
CA ARG A 82 -20.21 1.10 -18.56
C ARG A 82 -20.26 0.07 -19.67
N VAL A 83 -20.42 -1.20 -19.30
CA VAL A 83 -20.56 -2.31 -20.23
C VAL A 83 -22.03 -2.38 -20.68
N PRO A 84 -22.34 -2.12 -21.96
CA PRO A 84 -23.71 -2.21 -22.44
C PRO A 84 -24.19 -3.66 -22.42
N PRO A 85 -25.48 -3.92 -22.19
CA PRO A 85 -26.04 -5.26 -22.27
C PRO A 85 -25.83 -5.83 -23.68
N ARG A 86 -25.42 -7.10 -23.77
CA ARG A 86 -25.28 -7.86 -25.01
C ARG A 86 -26.01 -9.19 -24.86
N GLN A 87 -26.75 -9.59 -25.91
CA GLN A 87 -27.54 -10.83 -26.05
C GLN A 87 -27.47 -11.80 -24.85
N GLY A 88 -28.38 -11.64 -23.87
CA GLY A 88 -28.52 -12.54 -22.72
C GLY A 88 -27.67 -12.22 -21.49
N LEU A 89 -26.71 -11.29 -21.57
CA LEU A 89 -25.94 -10.77 -20.45
C LEU A 89 -26.46 -9.39 -20.04
N SER A 90 -26.74 -9.23 -18.75
CA SER A 90 -26.96 -7.90 -18.18
C SER A 90 -25.68 -7.07 -18.36
N GLY A 91 -25.85 -5.82 -18.79
CA GLY A 91 -24.76 -4.85 -18.75
C GLY A 91 -24.26 -4.66 -17.31
N GLY A 92 -23.13 -3.98 -17.16
CA GLY A 92 -22.48 -3.80 -15.87
C GLY A 92 -21.66 -2.54 -15.80
N VAL A 93 -21.17 -2.23 -14.60
CA VAL A 93 -20.23 -1.13 -14.37
C VAL A 93 -18.95 -1.73 -13.83
N VAL A 94 -17.82 -1.40 -14.46
CA VAL A 94 -16.50 -1.89 -14.05
C VAL A 94 -15.61 -0.69 -13.73
N VAL A 95 -14.98 -0.71 -12.57
CA VAL A 95 -14.01 0.31 -12.14
C VAL A 95 -12.60 -0.21 -12.37
N HIS A 96 -11.76 0.58 -13.04
CA HIS A 96 -10.39 0.24 -13.42
C HIS A 96 -9.39 1.26 -12.90
N VAL A 97 -8.13 0.86 -12.67
CA VAL A 97 -7.01 1.81 -12.59
C VAL A 97 -6.98 2.66 -13.86
N TRP A 98 -6.56 3.92 -13.74
CA TRP A 98 -6.51 4.88 -14.83
C TRP A 98 -5.77 4.36 -16.08
N ASP A 99 -4.65 3.69 -15.88
CA ASP A 99 -3.76 3.13 -16.89
C ASP A 99 -4.11 1.70 -17.32
N CYS A 100 -5.27 1.18 -16.92
CA CYS A 100 -5.70 -0.16 -17.31
C CYS A 100 -5.82 -0.27 -18.83
N GLN A 101 -5.06 -1.19 -19.43
CA GLN A 101 -5.02 -1.44 -20.88
C GLN A 101 -6.31 -2.07 -21.42
N GLU A 102 -7.02 -2.83 -20.59
CA GLU A 102 -8.29 -3.49 -20.94
C GLU A 102 -9.49 -2.55 -20.91
N ALA A 103 -9.32 -1.36 -20.34
CA ALA A 103 -10.39 -0.39 -20.21
C ALA A 103 -10.47 0.54 -21.43
N PRO A 104 -11.68 1.00 -21.83
CA PRO A 104 -11.84 1.89 -22.95
C PRO A 104 -11.04 3.19 -22.79
N GLU A 105 -10.42 3.62 -23.89
CA GLU A 105 -9.74 4.91 -23.96
C GLU A 105 -10.75 6.07 -23.85
N GLY A 106 -10.31 7.19 -23.25
CA GLY A 106 -11.06 8.44 -23.24
C GLY A 106 -12.13 8.59 -22.14
N ASN A 107 -12.17 7.68 -21.16
CA ASN A 107 -12.97 7.90 -19.96
C ASN A 107 -12.34 8.98 -19.06
N GLU A 108 -13.17 9.66 -18.27
CA GLU A 108 -12.72 10.65 -17.29
C GLU A 108 -12.01 9.98 -16.12
N GLU A 109 -10.92 10.59 -15.67
CA GLU A 109 -10.21 10.20 -14.44
C GLU A 109 -11.05 10.62 -13.24
N ILE A 110 -11.40 9.67 -12.38
CA ILE A 110 -12.12 9.93 -11.13
C ILE A 110 -11.22 9.59 -9.93
N ASP A 111 -11.47 10.25 -8.81
CA ASP A 111 -10.75 9.99 -7.56
C ASP A 111 -11.24 8.73 -6.82
N LEU A 112 -10.55 8.40 -5.73
CA LEU A 112 -10.87 7.25 -4.88
C LEU A 112 -12.30 7.27 -4.34
N TYR A 113 -12.79 8.42 -3.89
CA TYR A 113 -14.11 8.51 -3.27
C TYR A 113 -15.21 8.31 -4.30
N ALA A 114 -15.07 8.91 -5.48
CA ALA A 114 -15.97 8.68 -6.61
C ALA A 114 -15.97 7.21 -7.05
N ALA A 115 -14.80 6.55 -7.06
CA ALA A 115 -14.70 5.12 -7.39
C ALA A 115 -15.43 4.24 -6.36
N LEU A 116 -15.24 4.50 -5.07
CA LEU A 116 -15.94 3.79 -4.00
C LEU A 116 -17.45 4.07 -4.01
N GLU A 117 -17.85 5.31 -4.30
CA GLU A 117 -19.26 5.67 -4.44
C GLU A 117 -19.93 4.87 -5.56
N VAL A 118 -19.28 4.75 -6.73
CA VAL A 118 -19.79 3.93 -7.85
C VAL A 118 -19.95 2.47 -7.42
N LEU A 119 -18.96 1.90 -6.74
CA LEU A 119 -18.99 0.50 -6.30
C LEU A 119 -20.07 0.23 -5.25
N ASN A 120 -20.37 1.21 -4.38
CA ASN A 120 -21.38 1.08 -3.33
C ASN A 120 -22.80 1.40 -3.79
N THR A 121 -22.98 2.29 -4.77
CA THR A 121 -24.30 2.79 -5.17
C THR A 121 -24.88 2.07 -6.38
N VAL A 122 -24.03 1.60 -7.29
CA VAL A 122 -24.49 0.98 -8.53
C VAL A 122 -24.58 -0.53 -8.37
N ALA A 123 -25.81 -1.06 -8.43
CA ALA A 123 -26.06 -2.48 -8.34
C ALA A 123 -25.30 -3.26 -9.44
N GLY A 124 -24.45 -4.20 -9.02
CA GLY A 124 -23.62 -4.99 -9.93
C GLY A 124 -22.37 -4.28 -10.45
N ALA A 125 -22.00 -3.12 -9.87
CA ALA A 125 -20.69 -2.55 -10.10
C ALA A 125 -19.60 -3.41 -9.45
N VAL A 126 -18.49 -3.60 -10.18
CA VAL A 126 -17.36 -4.42 -9.71
C VAL A 126 -16.04 -3.72 -10.00
N ALA A 127 -15.04 -3.96 -9.15
CA ALA A 127 -13.67 -3.60 -9.49
C ALA A 127 -13.11 -4.59 -10.52
N CYS A 128 -12.36 -4.08 -11.49
CA CYS A 128 -11.70 -4.91 -12.50
C CYS A 128 -10.69 -5.85 -11.84
N LYS A 129 -10.71 -7.12 -12.26
CA LYS A 129 -9.82 -8.18 -11.75
C LYS A 129 -8.55 -8.37 -12.57
N GLU A 130 -8.52 -7.81 -13.77
CA GLU A 130 -7.37 -7.90 -14.70
C GLU A 130 -6.34 -6.78 -14.47
N CYS A 131 -6.68 -5.80 -13.64
CA CYS A 131 -5.77 -4.76 -13.14
C CYS A 131 -5.81 -4.71 -11.62
N ASP A 132 -4.94 -3.89 -11.03
CA ASP A 132 -4.82 -3.78 -9.57
C ASP A 132 -6.01 -3.06 -8.88
N ALA A 133 -7.09 -2.74 -9.61
CA ALA A 133 -8.27 -2.08 -9.04
C ALA A 133 -8.94 -2.92 -7.94
N ALA A 134 -9.14 -4.22 -8.15
CA ALA A 134 -9.73 -5.09 -7.13
C ALA A 134 -8.84 -5.23 -5.88
N VAL A 135 -7.52 -5.22 -6.07
CA VAL A 135 -6.53 -5.28 -4.97
C VAL A 135 -6.54 -3.97 -4.17
N ALA A 136 -6.56 -2.82 -4.87
CA ALA A 136 -6.53 -1.50 -4.25
C ALA A 136 -7.84 -1.12 -3.56
N LEU A 137 -8.99 -1.42 -4.16
CA LEU A 137 -10.31 -0.99 -3.66
C LEU A 137 -10.98 -2.02 -2.75
N GLY A 138 -10.67 -3.31 -2.90
CA GLY A 138 -11.31 -4.40 -2.15
C GLY A 138 -11.35 -4.19 -0.63
N PRO A 139 -10.22 -3.88 0.03
CA PRO A 139 -10.18 -3.65 1.48
C PRO A 139 -11.01 -2.46 1.97
N LEU A 140 -11.43 -1.55 1.08
CA LEU A 140 -12.15 -0.32 1.42
C LEU A 140 -13.67 -0.45 1.25
N ILE A 141 -14.12 -1.44 0.49
CA ILE A 141 -15.55 -1.68 0.21
C ILE A 141 -16.13 -2.62 1.27
N ASP A 142 -15.38 -3.65 1.66
CA ASP A 142 -15.70 -4.54 2.78
C ASP A 142 -14.60 -4.42 3.85
N PRO A 143 -14.72 -3.48 4.81
CA PRO A 143 -13.78 -3.40 5.92
C PRO A 143 -14.01 -4.61 6.84
N THR A 144 -13.30 -5.70 6.56
CA THR A 144 -13.22 -6.87 7.46
C THR A 144 -12.79 -6.50 8.87
#